data_AF-A0A9C7Z5G6-F1
#
_entry.id   AF-A0A9C7Z5G6-F1
#
_cell.length_a   1.000
_cell.length_b   1.000
_cell.length_c   1.000
_cell.angle_alpha   90.00
_cell.angle_beta   90.00
_cell.angle_gamma   90.00
#
_symmetry.space_group_name_H-M   'P 1'
#
loop_
_entity.id
_entity.type
_entity.pdbx_description
1 polymer ?
#
loop_
_entity_poly.entity_id
_entity_poly.type
_entity_poly.pdbx_seq_one_letter_code
_entity_poly.pdbx_strand_id
1 'polypeptide(L)'
;MATWKRYIGVLALGLVLVGICSIGMAQTSDSVNFGSVPVGQTGTATYTFKILEASETSATVKILPPSTPFGLQDAPSGSFTLAPGQSITFTVTFTPAAAGDYTGSFTITAQGGYPVEEKTTTVYLTGHGGSGGETPPPTEAPPTTGITIPFPLLPPTAQAPTGAVPGTTDDKGKFKVSLSPTTTVAGHLTLCDSGKPLANQPFQLAKTDAGYEVAAPGYSIVTAPVASKMTFMGLSSVDLGVICLTQAEKEPIPCDCARLPVNKECEEFSIQYYIEIPKGCSPTTMSLVDSTSGAALWDRIVWSEEEFNSLSTSGQRDVLANRSIVGVESNRVYEYQGSGLASNTRITIAQREGNPNEWVFELSSCCHTIPTLKIGLRCPGKRFTVLKIGLTFDAHNQYQVLGQVLVGNSMKKLTLDNYNSFFDDCNVSYCDANDRSDPNSLGSNGRILLQMAPSSSCKFDLAAFRKELYERLKTSGCHCEIPELDNRDGSLRGWIYTNRCTPQVVTCIRDVLSHYTDCKEVYWIGRQIDIRTKR
;
A
#
# COMPACT_ATOMS: atom_id res chain seq x y z
N MET A 1 10.45 -32.22 -38.09
CA MET A 1 9.00 -31.89 -38.08
C MET A 1 8.63 -31.49 -36.67
N ALA A 2 8.58 -30.18 -36.40
CA ALA A 2 8.10 -29.62 -35.14
C ALA A 2 7.08 -28.55 -35.52
N THR A 3 5.81 -28.86 -35.28
CA THR A 3 4.66 -28.01 -35.58
C THR A 3 4.45 -27.02 -34.42
N TRP A 4 4.51 -25.74 -34.73
CA TRP A 4 4.18 -24.65 -33.83
C TRP A 4 2.67 -24.56 -33.66
N LYS A 5 2.16 -24.59 -32.42
CA LYS A 5 0.78 -24.19 -32.10
C LYS A 5 0.79 -22.74 -31.60
N ARG A 6 0.09 -21.89 -32.35
CA ARG A 6 -0.22 -20.49 -32.03
C ARG A 6 -1.05 -20.41 -30.74
N TYR A 7 -0.58 -19.69 -29.74
CA TYR A 7 -1.45 -19.14 -28.69
C TYR A 7 -1.95 -17.77 -29.17
N ILE A 8 -3.26 -17.65 -29.30
CA ILE A 8 -3.95 -16.38 -29.53
C ILE A 8 -4.05 -15.72 -28.14
N GLY A 9 -3.17 -14.76 -27.88
CA GLY A 9 -3.24 -13.91 -26.70
C GLY A 9 -4.31 -12.84 -26.90
N VAL A 10 -5.24 -12.72 -25.95
CA VAL A 10 -6.21 -11.62 -25.87
C VAL A 10 -5.53 -10.48 -25.13
N LEU A 11 -5.48 -9.30 -25.76
CA LEU A 11 -4.82 -8.10 -25.30
C LEU A 11 -5.75 -7.29 -24.37
N ALA A 12 -5.29 -6.89 -23.17
CA ALA A 12 -6.07 -6.02 -22.28
C ALA A 12 -5.58 -4.57 -22.38
N LEU A 13 -6.30 -3.73 -23.14
CA LEU A 13 -6.19 -2.27 -23.03
C LEU A 13 -6.80 -1.82 -21.71
N GLY A 14 -5.98 -1.79 -20.66
CA GLY A 14 -6.37 -1.13 -19.42
C GLY A 14 -6.09 0.36 -19.47
N LEU A 15 -6.82 1.05 -18.61
CA LEU A 15 -6.76 2.48 -18.41
C LEU A 15 -6.86 2.68 -16.90
N VAL A 16 -5.91 3.43 -16.34
CA VAL A 16 -5.88 3.73 -14.91
C VAL A 16 -5.64 5.22 -14.76
N LEU A 17 -6.48 5.87 -13.95
CA LEU A 17 -6.21 7.16 -13.36
C LEU A 17 -5.87 7.01 -11.89
N VAL A 18 -4.95 7.84 -11.41
CA VAL A 18 -4.61 7.96 -10.00
C VAL A 18 -5.40 9.13 -9.40
N GLY A 19 -6.24 8.82 -8.41
CA GLY A 19 -7.15 9.72 -7.66
C GLY A 19 -8.53 9.81 -8.31
N ILE A 20 -9.67 9.35 -7.75
CA ILE A 20 -10.15 9.22 -6.36
C ILE A 20 -11.17 8.04 -6.31
N CYS A 21 -11.52 7.59 -5.10
CA CYS A 21 -12.30 6.41 -4.71
C CYS A 21 -13.73 6.25 -5.32
N SER A 22 -14.03 5.10 -5.95
CA SER A 22 -15.22 4.23 -5.71
C SER A 22 -15.24 2.99 -6.64
N ILE A 23 -15.99 1.97 -6.21
CA ILE A 23 -15.96 0.54 -6.61
C ILE A 23 -16.87 0.28 -7.83
N GLY A 24 -16.51 -0.72 -8.64
CA GLY A 24 -16.87 -0.80 -10.05
C GLY A 24 -18.11 -1.60 -10.45
N MET A 25 -18.45 -1.45 -11.73
CA MET A 25 -18.88 -2.52 -12.63
C MET A 25 -18.19 -2.27 -13.97
N ALA A 26 -18.00 -3.29 -14.80
CA ALA A 26 -17.37 -3.15 -16.12
C ALA A 26 -18.30 -2.42 -17.12
N GLN A 27 -18.51 -1.14 -16.90
CA GLN A 27 -18.49 -0.07 -17.88
C GLN A 27 -17.60 0.97 -17.21
N THR A 28 -16.48 1.39 -17.82
CA THR A 28 -15.56 2.30 -17.14
C THR A 28 -16.23 3.67 -17.00
N SER A 29 -16.97 3.83 -15.91
CA SER A 29 -17.51 5.09 -15.44
C SER A 29 -16.66 5.58 -14.29
N ASP A 30 -15.75 6.51 -14.57
CA ASP A 30 -14.97 7.20 -13.54
C ASP A 30 -15.82 8.32 -12.94
N SER A 31 -15.46 8.86 -11.77
CA SER A 31 -16.14 10.06 -11.25
C SER A 31 -15.21 11.05 -10.55
N VAL A 32 -15.52 12.35 -10.66
CA VAL A 32 -14.81 13.46 -10.00
C VAL A 32 -15.82 14.27 -9.21
N ASN A 33 -15.62 14.38 -7.90
CA ASN A 33 -16.46 15.18 -7.00
C ASN A 33 -15.69 16.41 -6.51
N PHE A 34 -16.21 17.59 -6.83
CA PHE A 34 -15.63 18.88 -6.44
C PHE A 34 -16.03 19.33 -5.03
N GLY A 35 -16.90 18.60 -4.34
CA GLY A 35 -17.44 19.01 -3.04
C GLY A 35 -18.21 20.34 -3.15
N SER A 36 -18.18 21.15 -2.09
CA SER A 36 -18.77 22.49 -2.12
C SER A 36 -17.79 23.52 -2.69
N VAL A 37 -18.11 24.09 -3.85
CA VAL A 37 -17.38 25.22 -4.44
C VAL A 37 -18.23 26.49 -4.30
N PRO A 38 -17.68 27.60 -3.79
CA PRO A 38 -18.43 28.85 -3.70
C PRO A 38 -18.93 29.32 -5.07
N VAL A 39 -20.16 29.84 -5.13
CA VAL A 39 -20.72 30.40 -6.37
C VAL A 39 -19.78 31.47 -6.95
N GLY A 40 -19.47 31.33 -8.25
CA GLY A 40 -18.56 32.22 -8.97
C GLY A 40 -17.06 31.91 -8.82
N GLN A 41 -16.68 30.93 -7.99
CA GLN A 41 -15.30 30.41 -7.92
C GLN A 41 -15.14 29.13 -8.73
N THR A 42 -13.89 28.77 -9.03
CA THR A 42 -13.56 27.58 -9.82
C THR A 42 -12.81 26.56 -8.97
N GLY A 43 -13.41 25.39 -8.78
CA GLY A 43 -12.71 24.19 -8.31
C GLY A 43 -11.94 23.54 -9.45
N THR A 44 -10.78 22.95 -9.16
CA THR A 44 -9.94 22.25 -10.15
C THR A 44 -9.57 20.86 -9.65
N ALA A 45 -9.50 19.90 -10.56
CA ALA A 45 -9.08 18.52 -10.31
C ALA A 45 -8.22 18.02 -11.47
N THR A 46 -7.18 17.25 -11.19
CA THR A 46 -6.27 16.72 -12.24
C THR A 46 -6.72 15.33 -12.69
N TYR A 47 -6.76 15.10 -14.00
CA TYR A 47 -7.17 13.83 -14.61
C TYR A 47 -6.05 13.29 -15.52
N THR A 48 -5.54 12.07 -15.25
CA THR A 48 -4.48 11.38 -16.03
C THR A 48 -4.93 10.09 -16.74
N PHE A 49 -5.16 10.14 -18.05
CA PHE A 49 -5.50 8.97 -18.87
C PHE A 49 -4.25 8.23 -19.35
N LYS A 50 -4.10 6.93 -19.08
CA LYS A 50 -2.91 6.11 -19.46
C LYS A 50 -3.27 4.89 -20.30
N ILE A 51 -2.54 4.63 -21.38
CA ILE A 51 -2.55 3.33 -22.07
C ILE A 51 -1.65 2.36 -21.31
N LEU A 52 -2.17 1.19 -20.89
CA LEU A 52 -1.35 0.20 -20.16
C LEU A 52 -0.11 -0.24 -20.94
N GLU A 53 0.95 -0.54 -20.19
CA GLU A 53 2.23 -1.05 -20.68
C GLU A 53 2.12 -2.43 -21.34
N ALA A 54 1.07 -3.19 -21.04
CA ALA A 54 0.78 -4.49 -21.65
C ALA A 54 0.12 -4.39 -23.04
N SER A 55 -0.17 -3.19 -23.54
CA SER A 55 -0.77 -3.00 -24.86
C SER A 55 0.29 -3.22 -25.95
N GLU A 56 -0.04 -3.95 -27.02
CA GLU A 56 0.91 -4.26 -28.11
C GLU A 56 0.98 -3.16 -29.18
N THR A 57 -0.04 -2.31 -29.31
CA THR A 57 -0.11 -1.23 -30.31
C THR A 57 -0.53 0.09 -29.69
N SER A 58 -0.19 1.20 -30.35
CA SER A 58 -0.64 2.54 -29.96
C SER A 58 -2.16 2.68 -30.17
N ALA A 59 -2.82 3.45 -29.30
CA ALA A 59 -4.25 3.73 -29.40
C ALA A 59 -4.52 5.17 -29.82
N THR A 60 -5.51 5.36 -30.69
CA THR A 60 -6.06 6.68 -31.04
C THR A 60 -7.12 7.05 -30.01
N VAL A 61 -6.95 8.18 -29.34
CA VAL A 61 -7.77 8.67 -28.23
C VAL A 61 -8.50 9.94 -28.64
N LYS A 62 -9.78 10.05 -28.27
CA LYS A 62 -10.64 11.23 -28.48
C LYS A 62 -11.37 11.57 -27.19
N ILE A 63 -11.38 12.85 -26.82
CA ILE A 63 -12.05 13.36 -25.61
C ILE A 63 -13.24 14.23 -26.02
N LEU A 64 -14.42 13.95 -25.48
CA LEU A 64 -15.61 14.79 -25.60
C LEU A 64 -15.80 15.56 -24.28
N PRO A 65 -15.71 16.91 -24.27
CA PRO A 65 -15.76 17.71 -23.06
C PRO A 65 -17.16 17.73 -22.41
N PRO A 66 -17.26 18.08 -21.11
CA PRO A 66 -18.53 18.21 -20.41
C PRO A 66 -19.23 19.54 -20.75
N SER A 67 -20.51 19.66 -20.36
CA SER A 67 -21.25 20.92 -20.41
C SER A 67 -20.99 21.79 -19.17
N THR A 68 -21.16 23.11 -19.30
CA THR A 68 -21.14 24.06 -18.18
C THR A 68 -22.11 23.59 -17.07
N PRO A 69 -21.77 23.74 -15.77
CA PRO A 69 -20.65 24.50 -15.20
C PRO A 69 -19.29 23.76 -15.15
N PHE A 70 -19.20 22.57 -15.73
CA PHE A 70 -17.94 21.81 -15.79
C PHE A 70 -17.16 22.13 -17.06
N GLY A 71 -15.84 21.97 -17.01
CA GLY A 71 -14.94 22.23 -18.15
C GLY A 71 -13.65 21.42 -18.10
N LEU A 72 -12.90 21.44 -19.20
CA LEU A 72 -11.56 20.85 -19.30
C LEU A 72 -10.56 21.94 -19.71
N GLN A 73 -9.41 21.98 -19.04
CA GLN A 73 -8.25 22.80 -19.38
C GLN A 73 -7.07 21.90 -19.72
N ASP A 74 -6.26 22.32 -20.68
CA ASP A 74 -5.06 21.62 -21.17
C ASP A 74 -5.32 20.23 -21.79
N ALA A 75 -6.59 19.87 -22.02
CA ALA A 75 -6.96 18.67 -22.77
C ALA A 75 -6.74 18.92 -24.29
N PRO A 76 -6.17 17.96 -25.05
CA PRO A 76 -6.01 18.12 -26.49
C PRO A 76 -7.35 18.29 -27.20
N SER A 77 -7.38 19.16 -28.20
CA SER A 77 -8.51 19.28 -29.10
C SER A 77 -8.41 18.23 -30.22
N GLY A 78 -9.44 17.39 -30.37
CA GLY A 78 -9.50 16.36 -31.41
C GLY A 78 -8.90 15.02 -31.00
N SER A 79 -8.61 14.16 -31.99
CA SER A 79 -8.04 12.83 -31.78
C SER A 79 -6.52 12.86 -31.77
N PHE A 80 -5.89 12.13 -30.86
CA PHE A 80 -4.43 12.03 -30.72
C PHE A 80 -4.02 10.57 -30.44
N THR A 81 -2.74 10.24 -30.53
CA THR A 81 -2.25 8.86 -30.36
C THR A 81 -1.39 8.72 -29.12
N LEU A 82 -1.64 7.68 -28.32
CA LEU A 82 -0.81 7.29 -27.18
C LEU A 82 -0.20 5.90 -27.41
N ALA A 83 1.10 5.78 -27.18
CA ALA A 83 1.80 4.49 -27.22
C ALA A 83 1.59 3.69 -25.92
N PRO A 84 1.87 2.38 -25.90
CA PRO A 84 1.83 1.58 -24.67
C PRO A 84 2.68 2.21 -23.56
N GLY A 85 2.11 2.32 -22.36
CA GLY A 85 2.74 2.95 -21.20
C GLY A 85 2.72 4.47 -21.18
N GLN A 86 2.28 5.14 -22.25
CA GLN A 86 2.13 6.60 -22.28
C GLN A 86 0.83 7.05 -21.61
N SER A 87 0.88 8.24 -21.01
CA SER A 87 -0.26 8.88 -20.38
C SER A 87 -0.39 10.34 -20.80
N ILE A 88 -1.60 10.87 -20.67
CA ILE A 88 -1.90 12.29 -20.80
C ILE A 88 -2.59 12.80 -19.55
N THR A 89 -2.20 13.99 -19.10
CA THR A 89 -2.75 14.63 -17.91
C THR A 89 -3.35 15.99 -18.29
N PHE A 90 -4.56 16.27 -17.84
CA PHE A 90 -5.26 17.54 -18.06
C PHE A 90 -6.11 17.92 -16.83
N THR A 91 -6.62 19.14 -16.79
CA THR A 91 -7.35 19.66 -15.62
C THR A 91 -8.85 19.71 -15.89
N VAL A 92 -9.66 19.20 -14.96
CA VAL A 92 -11.12 19.29 -14.94
C VAL A 92 -11.52 20.45 -14.02
N THR A 93 -12.43 21.30 -14.47
CA THR A 93 -12.86 22.49 -13.72
C THR A 93 -14.35 22.46 -13.41
N PHE A 94 -14.75 23.07 -12.30
CA PHE A 94 -16.16 23.28 -11.93
C PHE A 94 -16.36 24.70 -11.41
N THR A 95 -17.24 25.45 -12.08
CA THR A 95 -17.54 26.85 -11.75
C THR A 95 -19.05 27.04 -11.57
N PRO A 96 -19.61 26.80 -10.37
CA PRO A 96 -21.05 26.92 -10.14
C PRO A 96 -21.52 28.37 -10.28
N ALA A 97 -22.55 28.59 -11.11
CA ALA A 97 -23.14 29.91 -11.33
C ALA A 97 -24.24 30.27 -10.31
N ALA A 98 -24.78 29.27 -9.60
CA ALA A 98 -25.77 29.43 -8.54
C ALA A 98 -25.55 28.36 -7.46
N ALA A 99 -26.20 28.53 -6.31
CA ALA A 99 -26.13 27.52 -5.26
C ALA A 99 -26.98 26.29 -5.63
N GLY A 100 -26.50 25.10 -5.30
CA GLY A 100 -27.20 23.84 -5.59
C GLY A 100 -26.29 22.76 -6.18
N ASP A 101 -26.82 21.55 -6.30
CA ASP A 101 -26.09 20.39 -6.82
C ASP A 101 -26.03 20.39 -8.35
N TYR A 102 -24.85 20.12 -8.89
CA TYR A 102 -24.59 20.00 -10.31
C TYR A 102 -24.02 18.61 -10.62
N THR A 103 -24.50 18.02 -11.69
CA THR A 103 -23.98 16.77 -12.25
C THR A 103 -23.64 16.95 -13.72
N GLY A 104 -22.56 16.33 -14.18
CA GLY A 104 -22.14 16.36 -15.58
C GLY A 104 -21.38 15.11 -15.96
N SER A 105 -20.90 15.04 -17.20
CA SER A 105 -19.93 14.03 -17.59
C SER A 105 -19.13 14.44 -18.82
N PHE A 106 -17.94 13.87 -18.97
CA PHE A 106 -17.15 13.92 -20.20
C PHE A 106 -16.79 12.49 -20.62
N THR A 107 -16.45 12.26 -21.88
CA THR A 107 -16.12 10.90 -22.36
C THR A 107 -14.76 10.85 -23.03
N ILE A 108 -14.08 9.71 -22.90
CA ILE A 108 -12.83 9.42 -23.59
C ILE A 108 -12.99 8.11 -24.35
N THR A 109 -12.84 8.16 -25.67
CA THR A 109 -12.86 6.99 -26.55
C THR A 109 -11.45 6.67 -27.02
N ALA A 110 -11.00 5.44 -26.83
CA ALA A 110 -9.72 4.94 -27.33
C ALA A 110 -9.93 3.76 -28.28
N GLN A 111 -9.23 3.79 -29.41
CA GLN A 111 -9.29 2.76 -30.45
C GLN A 111 -7.88 2.23 -30.74
N GLY A 112 -7.64 0.93 -30.53
CA GLY A 112 -6.32 0.29 -30.66
C GLY A 112 -6.36 -1.23 -30.44
N GLY A 113 -5.20 -1.89 -30.46
CA GLY A 113 -5.10 -3.36 -30.31
C GLY A 113 -5.07 -4.14 -31.64
N TYR A 114 -4.83 -5.46 -31.55
CA TYR A 114 -4.98 -6.40 -32.65
C TYR A 114 -5.74 -7.67 -32.17
N PRO A 115 -6.99 -7.91 -32.60
CA PRO A 115 -7.78 -7.06 -33.50
C PRO A 115 -8.06 -5.67 -32.90
N VAL A 116 -8.38 -4.70 -33.77
CA VAL A 116 -8.68 -3.32 -33.33
C VAL A 116 -9.98 -3.31 -32.52
N GLU A 117 -9.89 -2.84 -31.29
CA GLU A 117 -11.03 -2.67 -30.38
C GLU A 117 -11.23 -1.18 -30.06
N GLU A 118 -12.49 -0.78 -29.86
CA GLU A 118 -12.87 0.56 -29.40
C GLU A 118 -13.40 0.48 -27.98
N LYS A 119 -12.87 1.32 -27.09
CA LYS A 119 -13.28 1.42 -25.70
C LYS A 119 -13.62 2.86 -25.35
N THR A 120 -14.85 3.09 -24.92
CA THR A 120 -15.31 4.39 -24.43
C THR A 120 -15.44 4.36 -22.92
N THR A 121 -14.85 5.35 -22.27
CA THR A 121 -14.91 5.61 -20.83
C THR A 121 -15.70 6.89 -20.59
N THR A 122 -16.67 6.85 -19.69
CA THR A 122 -17.44 8.03 -19.28
C THR A 122 -16.94 8.48 -17.93
N VAL A 123 -16.78 9.77 -17.69
CA VAL A 123 -16.36 10.31 -16.41
C VAL A 123 -17.48 11.20 -15.88
N TYR A 124 -18.12 10.80 -14.78
CA TYR A 124 -19.19 11.53 -14.13
C TYR A 124 -18.63 12.62 -13.22
N LEU A 125 -19.22 13.81 -13.27
CA LEU A 125 -18.79 14.97 -12.49
C LEU A 125 -19.90 15.34 -11.52
N THR A 126 -19.55 15.61 -10.27
CA THR A 126 -20.48 16.13 -9.26
C THR A 126 -19.86 17.31 -8.52
N GLY A 127 -20.69 18.25 -8.08
CA GLY A 127 -20.25 19.39 -7.28
C GLY A 127 -21.43 20.22 -6.78
N HIS A 128 -21.28 20.86 -5.63
CA HIS A 128 -22.31 21.68 -5.02
C HIS A 128 -21.88 23.15 -5.01
N GLY A 129 -22.71 24.04 -5.54
CA GLY A 129 -22.54 25.49 -5.41
C GLY A 129 -22.92 25.95 -4.01
N GLY A 130 -21.96 26.39 -3.21
CA GLY A 130 -22.21 26.95 -1.87
C GLY A 130 -22.32 28.48 -1.89
N SER A 131 -23.14 29.07 -1.02
CA SER A 131 -23.16 30.53 -0.84
C SER A 131 -21.89 30.98 -0.10
N GLY A 132 -20.99 31.69 -0.79
CA GLY A 132 -19.75 32.19 -0.19
C GLY A 132 -20.01 33.23 0.91
N GLY A 133 -19.50 32.96 2.11
CA GLY A 133 -19.35 33.96 3.16
C GLY A 133 -17.95 34.59 3.09
N GLU A 134 -17.94 35.87 2.68
CA GLU A 134 -16.98 36.94 2.98
C GLU A 134 -15.49 36.81 2.57
N THR A 135 -15.10 37.73 1.68
CA THR A 135 -13.77 38.02 1.13
C THR A 135 -12.84 38.72 2.15
N PRO A 136 -11.52 38.48 2.12
CA PRO A 136 -10.53 39.53 2.37
C PRO A 136 -9.75 39.94 1.09
N PRO A 137 -9.18 41.16 1.06
CA PRO A 137 -8.88 41.95 -0.15
C PRO A 137 -7.55 41.55 -0.86
N PRO A 138 -7.22 42.15 -2.04
CA PRO A 138 -6.31 41.56 -3.00
C PRO A 138 -4.84 41.84 -2.65
N THR A 139 -3.97 40.85 -2.85
CA THR A 139 -2.52 41.06 -2.93
C THR A 139 -1.99 40.33 -4.15
N GLU A 140 -1.79 41.13 -5.19
CA GLU A 140 -0.69 41.15 -6.17
C GLU A 140 -0.33 39.88 -6.98
N ALA A 141 -0.18 40.11 -8.29
CA ALA A 141 0.08 39.14 -9.35
C ALA A 141 1.50 38.52 -9.32
N PRO A 142 1.72 37.35 -9.96
CA PRO A 142 2.96 36.59 -9.88
C PRO A 142 4.02 37.07 -10.90
N PRO A 143 5.32 36.91 -10.63
CA PRO A 143 6.32 36.83 -11.68
C PRO A 143 6.55 35.38 -12.14
N THR A 144 6.91 35.31 -13.41
CA THR A 144 6.97 34.18 -14.32
C THR A 144 8.22 33.28 -14.13
N THR A 145 8.00 31.99 -14.35
CA THR A 145 8.90 30.98 -14.98
C THR A 145 10.30 30.73 -14.41
N GLY A 146 10.50 29.48 -13.98
CA GLY A 146 11.79 28.81 -13.87
C GLY A 146 11.62 27.37 -13.39
N ILE A 147 11.17 26.47 -14.27
CA ILE A 147 11.08 25.03 -13.95
C ILE A 147 12.51 24.51 -13.77
N THR A 148 12.89 24.25 -12.52
CA THR A 148 14.05 23.43 -12.16
C THR A 148 13.50 22.11 -11.62
N ILE A 149 13.89 20.99 -12.23
CA ILE A 149 13.45 19.65 -11.80
C ILE A 149 14.06 19.37 -10.42
N PRO A 150 13.27 19.04 -9.38
CA PRO A 150 13.81 18.77 -8.06
C PRO A 150 14.45 17.38 -7.99
N PHE A 151 15.70 17.33 -7.52
CA PHE A 151 16.32 16.13 -6.95
C PHE A 151 15.48 15.61 -5.76
N PRO A 152 15.49 14.30 -5.44
CA PRO A 152 14.85 13.80 -4.24
C PRO A 152 15.42 14.52 -3.01
N LEU A 153 14.52 15.13 -2.23
CA LEU A 153 14.82 15.95 -1.06
C LEU A 153 15.61 15.15 -0.02
N LEU A 154 16.76 15.70 0.39
CA LEU A 154 17.46 15.29 1.61
C LEU A 154 16.57 15.63 2.83
N PRO A 155 16.66 14.86 3.94
CA PRO A 155 15.91 15.13 5.17
C PRO A 155 16.23 16.54 5.74
N PRO A 156 15.27 17.16 6.45
CA PRO A 156 15.24 18.60 6.72
C PRO A 156 16.29 19.13 7.72
N THR A 157 17.21 18.31 8.23
CA THR A 157 18.24 18.73 9.20
C THR A 157 19.62 18.97 8.60
N ALA A 158 19.84 18.71 7.31
CA ALA A 158 21.08 19.00 6.62
C ALA A 158 20.80 19.86 5.38
N GLN A 159 20.79 21.17 5.55
CA GLN A 159 20.63 22.12 4.46
C GLN A 159 21.74 21.89 3.42
N ALA A 160 21.36 21.56 2.19
CA ALA A 160 22.32 21.38 1.09
C ALA A 160 23.21 22.63 0.97
N PRO A 161 24.55 22.47 0.84
CA PRO A 161 25.43 23.62 0.79
C PRO A 161 25.10 24.51 -0.42
N THR A 162 25.05 25.81 -0.20
CA THR A 162 24.70 26.80 -1.23
C THR A 162 25.66 26.69 -2.41
N GLY A 163 25.14 26.44 -3.62
CA GLY A 163 25.96 26.29 -4.84
C GLY A 163 26.51 24.88 -5.10
N ALA A 164 25.94 23.85 -4.47
CA ALA A 164 26.35 22.46 -4.70
C ALA A 164 25.99 21.95 -6.11
N VAL A 165 26.90 21.21 -6.72
CA VAL A 165 26.70 20.53 -8.01
C VAL A 165 26.39 19.05 -7.75
N PRO A 166 25.33 18.50 -8.37
CA PRO A 166 24.99 17.09 -8.21
C PRO A 166 25.97 16.18 -8.96
N GLY A 167 26.15 14.96 -8.42
CA GLY A 167 26.91 13.89 -9.05
C GLY A 167 26.42 12.51 -8.61
N THR A 168 26.90 11.48 -9.30
CA THR A 168 26.64 10.07 -8.95
C THR A 168 27.96 9.31 -9.08
N THR A 169 28.25 8.43 -8.12
CA THR A 169 29.41 7.55 -8.21
C THR A 169 29.18 6.40 -9.21
N ASP A 170 30.26 5.84 -9.75
CA ASP A 170 30.21 4.61 -10.54
C ASP A 170 30.01 3.35 -9.67
N ASP A 171 30.05 2.17 -10.30
CA ASP A 171 29.95 0.86 -9.66
C ASP A 171 31.07 0.57 -8.66
N LYS A 172 32.16 1.34 -8.72
CA LYS A 172 33.34 1.26 -7.84
C LYS A 172 33.41 2.41 -6.87
N GLY A 173 32.41 3.29 -6.80
CA GLY A 173 32.36 4.42 -5.87
C GLY A 173 33.14 5.66 -6.33
N LYS A 174 33.67 5.70 -7.56
CA LYS A 174 34.42 6.86 -8.07
C LYS A 174 33.49 7.87 -8.71
N PHE A 175 33.87 9.14 -8.69
CA PHE A 175 33.12 10.21 -9.35
C PHE A 175 34.03 11.22 -10.04
N LYS A 176 33.44 11.97 -10.97
CA LYS A 176 34.04 13.14 -11.62
C LYS A 176 32.96 14.17 -11.93
N VAL A 177 33.08 15.37 -11.38
CA VAL A 177 32.08 16.45 -11.46
C VAL A 177 32.75 17.75 -11.90
N SER A 178 32.10 18.52 -12.78
CA SER A 178 32.55 19.85 -13.18
C SER A 178 31.87 20.90 -12.32
N LEU A 179 32.63 21.60 -11.48
CA LEU A 179 32.11 22.67 -10.62
C LEU A 179 32.04 24.03 -11.33
N SER A 180 32.84 24.20 -12.37
CA SER A 180 32.79 25.35 -13.27
C SER A 180 33.30 24.94 -14.65
N PRO A 181 33.17 25.78 -15.69
CA PRO A 181 33.70 25.47 -17.02
C PRO A 181 35.20 25.18 -17.06
N THR A 182 35.94 25.63 -16.04
CA THR A 182 37.41 25.49 -15.96
C THR A 182 37.88 24.60 -14.83
N THR A 183 36.97 24.06 -14.00
CA THR A 183 37.34 23.27 -12.82
C THR A 183 36.59 21.95 -12.78
N THR A 184 37.35 20.86 -12.80
CA THR A 184 36.84 19.50 -12.60
C THR A 184 37.36 18.91 -11.30
N VAL A 185 36.50 18.23 -10.57
CA VAL A 185 36.80 17.57 -9.29
C VAL A 185 36.50 16.08 -9.40
N ALA A 186 37.42 15.25 -8.94
CA ALA A 186 37.29 13.80 -8.89
C ALA A 186 37.53 13.27 -7.46
N GLY A 187 37.03 12.08 -7.18
CA GLY A 187 37.25 11.42 -5.89
C GLY A 187 36.61 10.02 -5.84
N HIS A 188 36.67 9.41 -4.65
CA HIS A 188 36.19 8.05 -4.39
C HIS A 188 35.43 7.99 -3.06
N LEU A 189 34.15 7.64 -3.08
CA LEU A 189 33.30 7.57 -1.89
C LEU A 189 33.26 6.15 -1.32
N THR A 190 33.47 6.03 -0.01
CA THR A 190 33.49 4.77 0.74
C THR A 190 32.76 4.87 2.08
N LEU A 191 32.43 3.73 2.68
CA LEU A 191 31.97 3.67 4.09
C LEU A 191 33.16 3.75 5.04
N CYS A 192 33.13 4.63 6.05
CA CYS A 192 34.23 4.73 7.02
C CYS A 192 34.48 3.42 7.80
N ASP A 193 33.42 2.68 8.16
CA ASP A 193 33.55 1.49 9.01
C ASP A 193 34.11 0.27 8.29
N SER A 194 33.91 0.18 6.97
CA SER A 194 34.22 -1.04 6.19
C SER A 194 35.14 -0.79 5.00
N GLY A 195 35.40 0.48 4.64
CA GLY A 195 36.13 0.86 3.42
C GLY A 195 35.42 0.45 2.12
N LYS A 196 34.18 -0.06 2.20
CA LYS A 196 33.44 -0.55 1.02
C LYS A 196 33.06 0.63 0.12
N PRO A 197 33.23 0.51 -1.22
CA PRO A 197 32.85 1.57 -2.14
C PRO A 197 31.33 1.79 -2.15
N LEU A 198 30.92 3.06 -2.20
CA LEU A 198 29.53 3.47 -2.33
C LEU A 198 29.15 3.51 -3.82
N ALA A 199 28.69 2.38 -4.35
CA ALA A 199 28.36 2.20 -5.77
C ALA A 199 27.05 2.90 -6.16
N ASN A 200 27.01 3.58 -7.31
CA ASN A 200 25.83 4.25 -7.85
C ASN A 200 25.14 5.22 -6.86
N GLN A 201 25.92 5.82 -5.97
CA GLN A 201 25.44 6.68 -4.90
C GLN A 201 25.30 8.11 -5.43
N PRO A 202 24.08 8.70 -5.43
CA PRO A 202 23.92 10.12 -5.70
C PRO A 202 24.51 10.95 -4.56
N PHE A 203 25.11 12.08 -4.89
CA PHE A 203 25.68 13.04 -3.94
C PHE A 203 25.63 14.47 -4.48
N GLN A 204 25.91 15.43 -3.61
CA GLN A 204 26.14 16.83 -3.94
C GLN A 204 27.52 17.26 -3.48
N LEU A 205 28.18 18.08 -4.29
CA LEU A 205 29.52 18.60 -4.03
C LEU A 205 29.51 20.12 -4.07
N ALA A 206 29.91 20.75 -2.97
CA ALA A 206 30.10 22.19 -2.91
C ALA A 206 31.55 22.53 -2.56
N LYS A 207 32.06 23.60 -3.17
CA LYS A 207 33.33 24.18 -2.74
C LYS A 207 33.06 25.22 -1.67
N THR A 208 33.68 25.07 -0.50
CA THR A 208 33.63 26.02 0.61
C THR A 208 35.02 26.58 0.89
N ASP A 209 35.12 27.53 1.81
CA ASP A 209 36.41 28.07 2.25
C ASP A 209 37.27 27.03 2.98
N ALA A 210 36.63 26.02 3.59
CA ALA A 210 37.28 24.94 4.33
C ALA A 210 37.66 23.73 3.47
N GLY A 211 37.16 23.62 2.23
CA GLY A 211 37.46 22.50 1.35
C GLY A 211 36.30 22.15 0.42
N TYR A 212 36.05 20.87 0.24
CA TYR A 212 34.95 20.36 -0.58
C TYR A 212 33.96 19.61 0.29
N GLU A 213 32.78 20.18 0.47
CA GLU A 213 31.70 19.53 1.20
C GLU A 213 30.99 18.52 0.31
N VAL A 214 30.88 17.30 0.81
CA VAL A 214 30.17 16.19 0.17
C VAL A 214 28.95 15.85 1.03
N ALA A 215 27.78 15.92 0.41
CA ALA A 215 26.52 15.50 1.00
C ALA A 215 25.93 14.35 0.18
N ALA A 216 25.70 13.19 0.81
CA ALA A 216 25.07 12.03 0.18
C ALA A 216 23.86 11.58 1.02
N PRO A 217 22.72 11.20 0.38
CA PRO A 217 21.56 10.69 1.12
C PRO A 217 21.91 9.50 2.01
N GLY A 218 21.52 9.57 3.29
CA GLY A 218 21.77 8.53 4.29
C GLY A 218 23.10 8.64 5.04
N TYR A 219 23.89 9.69 4.79
CA TYR A 219 25.22 9.86 5.37
C TYR A 219 25.40 11.25 5.99
N SER A 220 26.31 11.36 6.96
CA SER A 220 26.74 12.66 7.50
C SER A 220 27.49 13.48 6.44
N ILE A 221 27.30 14.80 6.42
CA ILE A 221 28.08 15.70 5.56
C ILE A 221 29.55 15.67 5.99
N VAL A 222 30.46 15.57 5.02
CA VAL A 222 31.91 15.55 5.26
C VAL A 222 32.59 16.63 4.42
N THR A 223 33.53 17.35 5.04
CA THR A 223 34.44 18.26 4.33
C THR A 223 35.70 17.49 3.92
N ALA A 224 35.83 17.22 2.63
CA ALA A 224 36.98 16.54 2.05
C ALA A 224 38.15 17.51 1.81
N PRO A 225 39.37 17.17 2.28
CA PRO A 225 40.58 17.91 1.93
C PRO A 225 40.98 17.62 0.47
N VAL A 226 41.74 18.54 -0.12
CA VAL A 226 42.31 18.35 -1.47
C VAL A 226 43.52 17.43 -1.40
N ALA A 227 43.43 16.25 -2.02
CA ALA A 227 44.55 15.32 -2.10
C ALA A 227 45.58 15.76 -3.14
N SER A 228 45.13 16.28 -4.29
CA SER A 228 46.02 16.80 -5.34
C SER A 228 45.30 17.80 -6.23
N LYS A 229 46.05 18.77 -6.76
CA LYS A 229 45.53 19.77 -7.70
C LYS A 229 46.55 20.04 -8.79
N MET A 230 46.09 20.02 -10.04
CA MET A 230 46.88 20.42 -11.20
C MET A 230 46.17 21.53 -11.95
N THR A 231 46.91 22.56 -12.33
CA THR A 231 46.39 23.67 -13.14
C THR A 231 47.26 23.81 -14.38
N PHE A 232 46.65 23.73 -15.56
CA PHE A 232 47.33 23.86 -16.84
C PHE A 232 46.49 24.70 -17.79
N MET A 233 47.08 25.77 -18.34
CA MET A 233 46.41 26.70 -19.27
C MET A 233 45.04 27.22 -18.78
N GLY A 234 44.91 27.50 -17.48
CA GLY A 234 43.67 28.01 -16.89
C GLY A 234 42.61 26.94 -16.56
N LEU A 235 42.84 25.67 -16.92
CA LEU A 235 42.02 24.53 -16.51
C LEU A 235 42.59 23.92 -15.23
N SER A 236 41.72 23.67 -14.24
CA SER A 236 42.09 23.06 -12.96
C SER A 236 41.43 21.69 -12.80
N SER A 237 42.24 20.69 -12.49
CA SER A 237 41.79 19.36 -12.08
C SER A 237 42.13 19.17 -10.61
N VAL A 238 41.13 18.85 -9.80
CA VAL A 238 41.26 18.60 -8.36
C VAL A 238 40.89 17.14 -8.08
N ASP A 239 41.74 16.45 -7.34
CA ASP A 239 41.47 15.11 -6.82
C ASP A 239 41.33 15.18 -5.30
N LEU A 240 40.21 14.68 -4.78
CA LEU A 240 39.90 14.62 -3.36
C LEU A 240 40.33 13.29 -2.71
N GLY A 241 40.80 12.33 -3.50
CA GLY A 241 41.19 11.02 -3.00
C GLY A 241 40.00 10.21 -2.47
N VAL A 242 40.25 9.39 -1.44
CA VAL A 242 39.22 8.57 -0.79
C VAL A 242 38.52 9.39 0.30
N ILE A 243 37.22 9.57 0.14
CA ILE A 243 36.33 10.26 1.07
C ILE A 243 35.49 9.19 1.74
N CYS A 244 35.65 9.03 3.04
CA CYS A 244 34.82 8.10 3.80
C CYS A 244 33.60 8.83 4.36
N LEU A 245 32.44 8.19 4.27
CA LEU A 245 31.17 8.68 4.80
C LEU A 245 30.69 7.74 5.91
N THR A 246 30.22 8.33 7.01
CA THR A 246 29.57 7.62 8.10
C THR A 246 28.07 7.67 7.89
N GLN A 247 27.36 6.56 8.14
CA GLN A 247 25.90 6.57 8.10
C GLN A 247 25.40 7.57 9.14
N ALA A 248 24.49 8.45 8.73
CA ALA A 248 23.86 9.35 9.68
C ALA A 248 23.09 8.49 10.70
N GLU A 249 23.28 8.74 11.99
CA GLU A 249 22.43 8.13 13.02
C GLU A 249 20.98 8.42 12.66
N LYS A 250 20.21 7.35 12.43
CA LYS A 250 18.81 7.48 12.10
C LYS A 250 18.12 8.05 13.34
N GLU A 251 17.66 9.29 13.25
CA GLU A 251 16.89 9.91 14.33
C GLU A 251 15.76 8.94 14.72
N PRO A 252 15.60 8.62 16.02
CA PRO A 252 14.62 7.63 16.45
C PRO A 252 13.25 8.03 15.93
N ILE A 253 12.60 7.11 15.23
CA ILE A 253 11.30 7.39 14.60
C ILE A 253 10.35 7.81 15.73
N PRO A 254 9.76 9.03 15.68
CA PRO A 254 8.94 9.51 16.76
C PRO A 254 7.71 8.61 16.88
N CYS A 255 7.65 7.89 17.98
CA CYS A 255 6.44 7.23 18.45
C CYS A 255 5.49 8.35 18.85
N ASP A 256 4.39 8.58 18.13
CA ASP A 256 3.44 9.66 18.46
C ASP A 256 2.02 9.14 18.47
N CYS A 257 1.67 8.49 19.57
CA CYS A 257 0.31 8.06 19.79
C CYS A 257 -0.63 9.25 19.98
N ALA A 258 -0.16 10.35 20.57
CA ALA A 258 -0.96 11.49 20.98
C ALA A 258 -1.62 12.21 19.80
N ARG A 259 -1.00 12.22 18.62
CA ARG A 259 -1.55 12.82 17.39
C ARG A 259 -2.53 11.94 16.63
N LEU A 260 -2.74 10.70 17.05
CA LEU A 260 -3.69 9.80 16.39
C LEU A 260 -5.13 10.17 16.75
N PRO A 261 -6.02 10.33 15.75
CA PRO A 261 -7.42 10.66 16.00
C PRO A 261 -8.09 9.53 16.80
N VAL A 262 -8.68 9.89 17.94
CA VAL A 262 -9.31 8.95 18.89
C VAL A 262 -10.69 8.49 18.38
N ASN A 263 -11.34 9.30 17.54
CA ASN A 263 -12.63 9.02 16.93
C ASN A 263 -12.58 9.46 15.46
N LYS A 264 -12.41 8.51 14.54
CA LYS A 264 -12.66 8.75 13.13
C LYS A 264 -13.88 7.93 12.75
N GLU A 265 -14.87 8.56 12.11
CA GLU A 265 -15.89 7.83 11.35
C GLU A 265 -15.17 6.86 10.43
N CYS A 266 -15.55 5.59 10.48
CA CYS A 266 -14.79 4.57 9.80
C CYS A 266 -15.30 4.42 8.37
N GLU A 267 -14.43 4.68 7.39
CA GLU A 267 -14.67 4.38 5.99
C GLU A 267 -14.76 2.85 5.82
N GLU A 268 -15.76 2.38 5.09
CA GLU A 268 -15.96 0.94 4.85
C GLU A 268 -14.98 0.47 3.77
N PHE A 269 -14.20 -0.58 4.07
CA PHE A 269 -13.26 -1.19 3.14
C PHE A 269 -13.75 -2.58 2.71
N SER A 270 -13.67 -2.85 1.40
CA SER A 270 -13.99 -4.14 0.81
C SER A 270 -12.74 -4.89 0.34
N ILE A 271 -12.68 -6.18 0.68
CA ILE A 271 -11.70 -7.13 0.16
C ILE A 271 -12.44 -8.25 -0.56
N GLN A 272 -12.09 -8.50 -1.82
CA GLN A 272 -12.69 -9.58 -2.60
C GLN A 272 -11.67 -10.70 -2.84
N TYR A 273 -12.04 -11.92 -2.46
CA TYR A 273 -11.28 -13.13 -2.68
C TYR A 273 -11.76 -13.78 -3.98
N TYR A 274 -10.80 -14.09 -4.86
CA TYR A 274 -11.06 -14.81 -6.10
C TYR A 274 -10.83 -16.29 -5.85
N ILE A 275 -11.90 -17.06 -6.01
CA ILE A 275 -11.93 -18.47 -5.67
C ILE A 275 -12.15 -19.24 -6.97
N GLU A 276 -11.19 -20.07 -7.32
CA GLU A 276 -11.34 -21.03 -8.41
C GLU A 276 -11.50 -22.44 -7.79
N ILE A 277 -12.72 -22.96 -7.82
CA ILE A 277 -13.03 -24.30 -7.32
C ILE A 277 -12.69 -25.32 -8.40
N PRO A 278 -11.89 -26.37 -8.10
CA PRO A 278 -11.55 -27.38 -9.10
C PRO A 278 -12.80 -28.01 -9.73
N LYS A 279 -12.73 -28.29 -11.03
CA LYS A 279 -13.85 -28.87 -11.79
C LYS A 279 -14.36 -30.16 -11.13
N GLY A 280 -15.68 -30.24 -10.96
CA GLY A 280 -16.37 -31.38 -10.33
C GLY A 280 -16.36 -31.36 -8.80
N CYS A 281 -15.65 -30.42 -8.15
CA CYS A 281 -15.76 -30.21 -6.72
C CYS A 281 -16.88 -29.23 -6.38
N SER A 282 -17.50 -29.42 -5.22
CA SER A 282 -18.49 -28.50 -4.66
C SER A 282 -18.11 -28.07 -3.24
N PRO A 283 -18.34 -26.80 -2.88
CA PRO A 283 -18.06 -26.30 -1.54
C PRO A 283 -19.08 -26.86 -0.54
N THR A 284 -18.60 -27.28 0.62
CA THR A 284 -19.41 -27.82 1.72
C THR A 284 -19.35 -26.97 2.97
N THR A 285 -18.24 -26.25 3.16
CA THR A 285 -18.06 -25.34 4.30
C THR A 285 -17.23 -24.14 3.88
N MET A 286 -17.42 -23.03 4.58
CA MET A 286 -16.63 -21.82 4.40
C MET A 286 -16.35 -21.18 5.75
N SER A 287 -15.09 -20.87 6.00
CA SER A 287 -14.65 -20.32 7.28
C SER A 287 -13.65 -19.18 7.09
N LEU A 288 -13.81 -18.11 7.86
CA LEU A 288 -12.80 -17.08 8.05
C LEU A 288 -12.00 -17.42 9.29
N VAL A 289 -10.69 -17.57 9.13
CA VAL A 289 -9.79 -17.91 10.21
C VAL A 289 -8.76 -16.81 10.36
N ASP A 290 -8.60 -16.30 11.57
CA ASP A 290 -7.41 -15.55 11.92
C ASP A 290 -6.23 -16.52 11.97
N SER A 291 -5.34 -16.45 10.99
CA SER A 291 -4.20 -17.37 10.90
C SER A 291 -3.18 -17.16 12.01
N THR A 292 -3.20 -16.00 12.67
CA THR A 292 -2.31 -15.66 13.79
C THR A 292 -2.74 -16.34 15.09
N SER A 293 -4.04 -16.34 15.40
CA SER A 293 -4.59 -16.99 16.60
C SER A 293 -5.10 -18.41 16.35
N GLY A 294 -5.36 -18.77 15.09
CA GLY A 294 -6.02 -20.01 14.70
C GLY A 294 -7.54 -20.01 14.94
N ALA A 295 -8.10 -18.92 15.47
CA ALA A 295 -9.51 -18.82 15.80
C ALA A 295 -10.38 -18.71 14.54
N ALA A 296 -11.48 -19.46 14.50
CA ALA A 296 -12.51 -19.30 13.49
C ALA A 296 -13.36 -18.07 13.85
N LEU A 297 -13.28 -17.04 13.01
CA LEU A 297 -14.03 -15.80 13.16
C LEU A 297 -15.45 -15.94 12.62
N TRP A 298 -15.59 -16.79 11.60
CA TRP A 298 -16.82 -17.10 10.93
C TRP A 298 -16.70 -18.51 10.39
N ASP A 299 -17.74 -19.33 10.59
CA ASP A 299 -17.78 -20.69 10.06
C ASP A 299 -19.21 -21.05 9.71
N ARG A 300 -19.41 -21.52 8.47
CA ARG A 300 -20.73 -21.82 7.91
C ARG A 300 -20.69 -23.07 7.04
N ILE A 301 -21.79 -23.82 7.10
CA ILE A 301 -22.07 -24.91 6.17
C ILE A 301 -22.63 -24.29 4.88
N VAL A 302 -22.20 -24.81 3.74
CA VAL A 302 -22.64 -24.41 2.40
C VAL A 302 -23.57 -25.49 1.83
N TRP A 303 -24.73 -25.08 1.35
CA TRP A 303 -25.72 -25.92 0.69
C TRP A 303 -25.99 -25.40 -0.72
N SER A 304 -26.11 -26.30 -1.70
CA SER A 304 -26.66 -25.92 -3.00
C SER A 304 -28.16 -25.65 -2.91
N GLU A 305 -28.73 -24.86 -3.82
CA GLU A 305 -30.17 -24.66 -3.87
C GLU A 305 -30.93 -25.98 -4.09
N GLU A 306 -30.38 -26.89 -4.91
CA GLU A 306 -30.94 -28.23 -5.12
C GLU A 306 -30.97 -29.06 -3.83
N GLU A 307 -29.85 -29.15 -3.10
CA GLU A 307 -29.76 -29.89 -1.84
C GLU A 307 -30.73 -29.32 -0.81
N PHE A 308 -30.80 -28.00 -0.67
CA PHE A 308 -31.72 -27.32 0.24
C PHE A 308 -33.19 -27.55 -0.12
N ASN A 309 -33.53 -27.46 -1.40
CA ASN A 309 -34.90 -27.67 -1.89
C ASN A 309 -35.36 -29.13 -1.80
N SER A 310 -34.43 -30.08 -1.72
CA SER A 310 -34.73 -31.51 -1.50
C SER A 310 -35.15 -31.85 -0.06
N LEU A 311 -34.90 -30.96 0.90
CA LEU A 311 -35.22 -31.18 2.32
C LEU A 311 -36.73 -31.02 2.59
N SER A 312 -37.20 -31.65 3.67
CA SER A 312 -38.53 -31.36 4.20
C SER A 312 -38.62 -29.92 4.70
N THR A 313 -39.84 -29.38 4.86
CA THR A 313 -40.05 -28.03 5.42
C THR A 313 -39.44 -27.88 6.82
N SER A 314 -39.39 -28.95 7.63
CA SER A 314 -38.65 -28.92 8.91
C SER A 314 -37.15 -28.81 8.69
N GLY A 315 -36.58 -29.62 7.78
CA GLY A 315 -35.15 -29.57 7.46
C GLY A 315 -34.70 -28.23 6.89
N GLN A 316 -35.51 -27.61 6.03
CA GLN A 316 -35.24 -26.26 5.51
C GLN A 316 -35.20 -25.21 6.63
N ARG A 317 -36.14 -25.28 7.59
CA ARG A 317 -36.15 -24.39 8.76
C ARG A 317 -34.90 -24.57 9.63
N ASP A 318 -34.47 -25.81 9.84
CA ASP A 318 -33.26 -26.11 10.63
C ASP A 318 -31.99 -25.57 9.96
N VAL A 319 -31.86 -25.72 8.63
CA VAL A 319 -30.73 -25.20 7.86
C VAL A 319 -30.65 -23.66 7.95
N LEU A 320 -31.78 -22.97 7.80
CA LEU A 320 -31.86 -21.51 7.90
C LEU A 320 -31.60 -21.02 9.34
N ALA A 321 -32.10 -21.74 10.35
CA ALA A 321 -31.88 -21.42 11.76
C ALA A 321 -30.40 -21.50 12.15
N ASN A 322 -29.65 -22.43 11.56
CA ASN A 322 -28.20 -22.54 11.72
C ASN A 322 -27.40 -21.50 10.92
N ARG A 323 -28.06 -20.53 10.29
CA ARG A 323 -27.45 -19.45 9.49
C ARG A 323 -26.56 -19.96 8.35
N SER A 324 -26.88 -21.12 7.79
CA SER A 324 -26.12 -21.74 6.70
C SER A 324 -26.14 -20.88 5.42
N ILE A 325 -25.12 -21.05 4.58
CA ILE A 325 -25.09 -20.44 3.23
C ILE A 325 -25.92 -21.32 2.31
N VAL A 326 -26.87 -20.73 1.61
CA VAL A 326 -27.79 -21.44 0.72
C VAL A 326 -27.96 -20.65 -0.57
N GLY A 327 -27.76 -21.30 -1.72
CA GLY A 327 -28.00 -20.68 -3.04
C GLY A 327 -26.98 -19.59 -3.35
N VAL A 328 -25.72 -19.99 -3.55
CA VAL A 328 -24.60 -19.05 -3.77
C VAL A 328 -24.63 -18.45 -5.18
N GLU A 329 -25.28 -19.16 -6.09
CA GLU A 329 -25.69 -18.79 -7.43
C GLU A 329 -26.64 -17.57 -7.48
N SER A 330 -27.28 -17.19 -6.36
CA SER A 330 -28.28 -16.12 -6.31
C SER A 330 -27.73 -14.76 -5.83
N ASN A 331 -26.40 -14.54 -5.79
CA ASN A 331 -25.76 -13.30 -5.31
C ASN A 331 -26.31 -12.79 -3.97
N ARG A 332 -26.40 -13.69 -2.99
CA ARG A 332 -26.94 -13.36 -1.66
C ARG A 332 -25.92 -12.60 -0.81
N VAL A 333 -26.42 -11.61 -0.10
CA VAL A 333 -25.69 -10.88 0.94
C VAL A 333 -25.96 -11.54 2.28
N TYR A 334 -24.89 -11.88 3.00
CA TYR A 334 -24.93 -12.45 4.33
C TYR A 334 -24.42 -11.40 5.32
N GLU A 335 -25.22 -11.09 6.33
CA GLU A 335 -24.76 -10.26 7.43
C GLU A 335 -24.16 -11.13 8.53
N TYR A 336 -22.93 -10.82 8.91
CA TYR A 336 -22.38 -11.37 10.14
C TYR A 336 -22.76 -10.47 11.32
N GLN A 337 -23.53 -11.03 12.24
CA GLN A 337 -23.82 -10.41 13.53
C GLN A 337 -23.27 -11.29 14.66
N GLY A 338 -21.94 -11.26 14.82
CA GLY A 338 -21.25 -11.84 15.97
C GLY A 338 -20.56 -10.77 16.80
N SER A 339 -20.28 -11.07 18.07
CA SER A 339 -19.42 -10.24 18.91
C SER A 339 -17.97 -10.30 18.40
N GLY A 340 -17.28 -9.16 18.30
CA GLY A 340 -15.89 -9.08 17.84
C GLY A 340 -15.75 -8.67 16.39
N LEU A 341 -14.86 -9.35 15.64
CA LEU A 341 -14.27 -9.03 14.31
C LEU A 341 -15.17 -8.53 13.19
N ALA A 342 -16.46 -8.42 13.43
CA ALA A 342 -17.40 -8.13 12.39
C ALA A 342 -18.78 -7.62 12.91
N SER A 343 -18.84 -6.84 14.00
CA SER A 343 -20.05 -6.04 14.23
C SER A 343 -20.23 -5.10 13.03
N ASN A 344 -21.20 -5.39 12.17
CA ASN A 344 -21.48 -4.73 10.88
C ASN A 344 -20.56 -5.12 9.70
N THR A 345 -20.07 -6.38 9.64
CA THR A 345 -19.46 -6.87 8.39
C THR A 345 -20.48 -7.47 7.46
N ARG A 346 -20.45 -6.97 6.23
CA ARG A 346 -21.20 -7.51 5.12
C ARG A 346 -20.35 -8.51 4.37
N ILE A 347 -20.88 -9.72 4.20
CA ILE A 347 -20.25 -10.78 3.44
C ILE A 347 -21.09 -11.03 2.20
N THR A 348 -20.54 -10.77 1.02
CA THR A 348 -21.22 -11.09 -0.24
C THR A 348 -20.55 -12.29 -0.87
N ILE A 349 -21.34 -13.26 -1.31
CA ILE A 349 -20.82 -14.42 -2.04
C ILE A 349 -21.56 -14.50 -3.37
N ALA A 350 -20.79 -14.51 -4.45
CA ALA A 350 -21.30 -14.45 -5.80
C ALA A 350 -20.56 -15.46 -6.69
N GLN A 351 -21.30 -16.15 -7.55
CA GLN A 351 -20.71 -16.92 -8.64
C GLN A 351 -20.43 -15.97 -9.81
N ARG A 352 -19.28 -16.12 -10.47
CA ARG A 352 -18.94 -15.29 -11.64
C ARG A 352 -19.71 -15.76 -12.87
N GLU A 353 -20.23 -14.77 -13.60
CA GLU A 353 -20.97 -15.00 -14.84
C GLU A 353 -20.09 -15.76 -15.85
N GLY A 354 -20.66 -16.81 -16.44
CA GLY A 354 -20.00 -17.63 -17.47
C GLY A 354 -19.15 -18.79 -16.95
N ASN A 355 -18.88 -18.92 -15.64
CA ASN A 355 -18.17 -20.09 -15.10
C ASN A 355 -18.63 -20.49 -13.69
N PRO A 356 -19.27 -21.68 -13.52
CA PRO A 356 -19.78 -22.09 -12.23
C PRO A 356 -18.70 -22.43 -11.19
N ASN A 357 -17.46 -22.58 -11.62
CA ASN A 357 -16.30 -22.88 -10.78
C ASN A 357 -15.58 -21.61 -10.28
N GLU A 358 -15.91 -20.42 -10.77
CA GLU A 358 -15.28 -19.16 -10.38
C GLU A 358 -16.21 -18.35 -9.48
N TRP A 359 -15.74 -18.06 -8.26
CA TRP A 359 -16.54 -17.44 -7.21
C TRP A 359 -15.81 -16.20 -6.70
N VAL A 360 -16.59 -15.20 -6.29
CA VAL A 360 -16.13 -14.00 -5.60
C VAL A 360 -16.72 -14.00 -4.21
N PHE A 361 -15.85 -13.81 -3.23
CA PHE A 361 -16.24 -13.66 -1.84
C PHE A 361 -15.75 -12.30 -1.36
N GLU A 362 -16.68 -11.41 -1.03
CA GLU A 362 -16.40 -10.05 -0.61
C GLU A 362 -16.63 -9.90 0.89
N LEU A 363 -15.67 -9.32 1.58
CA LEU A 363 -15.77 -8.86 2.96
C LEU A 363 -15.75 -7.35 2.96
N SER A 364 -16.82 -6.73 3.45
CA SER A 364 -16.93 -5.29 3.60
C SER A 364 -17.19 -4.94 5.05
N SER A 365 -16.28 -4.18 5.67
CA SER A 365 -16.61 -3.42 6.89
C SER A 365 -15.63 -2.29 7.09
N CYS A 366 -15.94 -1.47 8.07
CA CYS A 366 -15.08 -0.47 8.66
C CYS A 366 -13.59 -0.88 8.76
N CYS A 367 -13.27 -2.07 9.27
CA CYS A 367 -11.87 -2.51 9.39
C CYS A 367 -11.77 -4.04 9.45
N HIS A 368 -10.85 -4.64 8.69
CA HIS A 368 -10.45 -6.03 8.91
C HIS A 368 -8.98 -6.27 8.58
N THR A 369 -8.35 -7.15 9.35
CA THR A 369 -7.20 -7.93 8.86
C THR A 369 -7.66 -8.76 7.66
N ILE A 370 -6.82 -9.07 6.68
CA ILE A 370 -7.17 -10.11 5.67
C ILE A 370 -7.19 -11.47 6.37
N PRO A 371 -8.36 -12.08 6.70
CA PRO A 371 -8.38 -13.42 7.28
C PRO A 371 -7.93 -14.46 6.25
N THR A 372 -7.62 -15.65 6.74
CA THR A 372 -7.54 -16.81 5.86
C THR A 372 -8.94 -17.30 5.55
N LEU A 373 -9.33 -17.25 4.29
CA LEU A 373 -10.51 -17.94 3.81
C LEU A 373 -10.19 -19.43 3.64
N LYS A 374 -10.90 -20.29 4.35
CA LYS A 374 -10.84 -21.74 4.21
C LYS A 374 -12.15 -22.24 3.61
N ILE A 375 -12.05 -23.06 2.58
CA ILE A 375 -13.21 -23.65 1.89
C ILE A 375 -13.06 -25.16 1.92
N GLY A 376 -13.99 -25.84 2.59
CA GLY A 376 -14.11 -27.28 2.52
C GLY A 376 -14.75 -27.68 1.20
N LEU A 377 -14.13 -28.62 0.49
CA LEU A 377 -14.55 -29.10 -0.82
C LEU A 377 -14.83 -30.60 -0.78
N ARG A 378 -15.97 -30.97 -1.35
CA ARG A 378 -16.30 -32.35 -1.71
C ARG A 378 -15.94 -32.55 -3.18
N CYS A 379 -15.01 -33.46 -3.46
CA CYS A 379 -14.54 -33.75 -4.81
C CYS A 379 -14.69 -35.24 -5.14
N PRO A 380 -15.00 -35.62 -6.40
CA PRO A 380 -15.06 -37.01 -6.84
C PRO A 380 -13.76 -37.76 -6.52
N GLY A 381 -13.88 -38.92 -5.88
CA GLY A 381 -12.74 -39.78 -5.54
C GLY A 381 -11.82 -39.27 -4.42
N LYS A 382 -12.14 -38.15 -3.76
CA LYS A 382 -11.39 -37.63 -2.60
C LYS A 382 -12.25 -37.62 -1.35
N ARG A 383 -11.67 -38.00 -0.20
CA ARG A 383 -12.39 -38.02 1.08
C ARG A 383 -12.69 -36.61 1.61
N PHE A 384 -11.76 -35.67 1.48
CA PHE A 384 -11.93 -34.26 1.86
C PHE A 384 -10.81 -33.42 1.24
N THR A 385 -11.10 -32.22 0.73
CA THR A 385 -10.09 -31.27 0.23
C THR A 385 -10.37 -29.90 0.82
N VAL A 386 -9.32 -29.16 1.19
CA VAL A 386 -9.46 -27.78 1.70
C VAL A 386 -8.71 -26.83 0.79
N LEU A 387 -9.40 -25.83 0.28
CA LEU A 387 -8.80 -24.68 -0.38
C LEU A 387 -8.56 -23.58 0.65
N LYS A 388 -7.36 -22.99 0.65
CA LYS A 388 -7.00 -21.88 1.54
C LYS A 388 -6.56 -20.69 0.69
N ILE A 389 -7.09 -19.52 1.01
CA ILE A 389 -6.74 -18.25 0.37
C ILE A 389 -6.45 -17.23 1.49
N GLY A 390 -5.35 -16.49 1.37
CA GLY A 390 -4.84 -15.64 2.45
C GLY A 390 -3.52 -16.15 3.04
N LEU A 391 -3.20 -15.71 4.25
CA LEU A 391 -1.99 -16.08 4.98
C LEU A 391 -2.15 -17.44 5.67
N THR A 392 -1.42 -18.47 5.26
CA THR A 392 -1.40 -19.78 5.91
C THR A 392 -0.02 -20.14 6.44
N PHE A 393 0.08 -21.24 7.18
CA PHE A 393 1.32 -21.81 7.69
C PHE A 393 1.45 -23.24 7.19
N ASP A 394 2.66 -23.61 6.79
CA ASP A 394 3.00 -24.99 6.43
C ASP A 394 3.34 -25.85 7.66
N ALA A 395 3.70 -27.11 7.41
CA ALA A 395 4.04 -28.07 8.47
C ALA A 395 5.30 -27.68 9.28
N HIS A 396 6.10 -26.73 8.79
CA HIS A 396 7.31 -26.22 9.45
C HIS A 396 7.08 -24.84 10.08
N ASN A 397 5.83 -24.39 10.22
CA ASN A 397 5.47 -23.04 10.67
C ASN A 397 6.06 -21.93 9.80
N GLN A 398 6.31 -22.21 8.52
CA GLN A 398 6.65 -21.17 7.56
C GLN A 398 5.36 -20.60 6.99
N TYR A 399 5.26 -19.28 6.98
CA TYR A 399 4.13 -18.61 6.37
C TYR A 399 4.14 -18.86 4.86
N GLN A 400 2.95 -19.04 4.31
CA GLN A 400 2.69 -19.10 2.88
C GLN A 400 1.49 -18.22 2.61
N VAL A 401 1.57 -17.34 1.62
CA VAL A 401 0.40 -16.57 1.21
C VAL A 401 -0.11 -17.14 -0.09
N LEU A 402 -1.39 -17.51 -0.11
CA LEU A 402 -2.01 -18.25 -1.21
C LEU A 402 -3.15 -17.46 -1.83
N GLY A 403 -3.20 -17.43 -3.16
CA GLY A 403 -4.29 -16.87 -3.95
C GLY A 403 -4.13 -15.38 -4.28
N GLN A 404 -5.24 -14.79 -4.73
CA GLN A 404 -5.31 -13.40 -5.21
C GLN A 404 -6.51 -12.72 -4.57
N VAL A 405 -6.36 -11.43 -4.28
CA VAL A 405 -7.43 -10.59 -3.77
C VAL A 405 -7.53 -9.31 -4.59
N LEU A 406 -8.75 -8.79 -4.75
CA LEU A 406 -8.98 -7.43 -5.19
C LEU A 406 -9.18 -6.56 -3.95
N VAL A 407 -8.40 -5.50 -3.85
CA VAL A 407 -8.57 -4.47 -2.83
C VAL A 407 -8.72 -3.14 -3.55
N GLY A 408 -9.83 -2.46 -3.30
CA GLY A 408 -10.29 -1.39 -4.17
C GLY A 408 -10.45 -1.90 -5.61
N ASN A 409 -9.67 -1.32 -6.54
CA ASN A 409 -9.74 -1.63 -7.97
C ASN A 409 -8.49 -2.37 -8.51
N SER A 410 -7.63 -2.91 -7.63
CA SER A 410 -6.37 -3.56 -8.03
C SER A 410 -6.31 -5.03 -7.62
N MET A 411 -6.18 -5.91 -8.61
CA MET A 411 -5.93 -7.34 -8.39
C MET A 411 -4.49 -7.54 -7.93
N LYS A 412 -4.31 -8.07 -6.73
CA LYS A 412 -3.00 -8.34 -6.15
C LYS A 412 -2.86 -9.84 -5.89
N LYS A 413 -1.81 -10.45 -6.45
CA LYS A 413 -1.33 -11.75 -5.98
C LYS A 413 -0.84 -11.57 -4.56
N LEU A 414 -1.32 -12.36 -3.62
CA LEU A 414 -0.92 -12.19 -2.23
C LEU A 414 0.56 -12.52 -2.02
N THR A 415 1.30 -11.59 -1.41
CA THR A 415 2.67 -11.71 -0.92
C THR A 415 2.69 -11.29 0.55
N LEU A 416 3.77 -11.56 1.30
CA LEU A 416 3.83 -11.09 2.69
C LEU A 416 3.83 -9.55 2.73
N ASP A 417 4.58 -8.90 1.84
CA ASP A 417 4.70 -7.44 1.82
C ASP A 417 3.36 -6.76 1.53
N ASN A 418 2.59 -7.27 0.55
CA ASN A 418 1.27 -6.69 0.29
C ASN A 418 0.24 -7.11 1.34
N TYR A 419 0.33 -8.33 1.90
CA TYR A 419 -0.52 -8.74 3.00
C TYR A 419 -0.40 -7.76 4.17
N ASN A 420 0.84 -7.40 4.52
CA ASN A 420 1.15 -6.41 5.55
C ASN A 420 0.75 -5.00 5.16
N SER A 421 0.91 -4.58 3.89
CA SER A 421 0.53 -3.24 3.46
C SER A 421 -0.96 -2.95 3.63
N PHE A 422 -1.82 -3.98 3.60
CA PHE A 422 -3.25 -3.80 3.89
C PHE A 422 -3.53 -3.35 5.33
N PHE A 423 -2.59 -3.59 6.24
CA PHE A 423 -2.65 -3.06 7.61
C PHE A 423 -2.10 -1.62 7.70
N ASP A 424 -1.40 -1.14 6.67
CA ASP A 424 -0.87 0.22 6.60
C ASP A 424 -1.88 1.20 5.96
N ASP A 425 -2.69 0.73 5.00
CA ASP A 425 -3.70 1.53 4.28
C ASP A 425 -4.94 1.85 5.13
N CYS A 426 -5.25 0.99 6.11
CA CYS A 426 -6.26 1.29 7.11
C CYS A 426 -5.59 2.12 8.21
N ASN A 427 -6.00 3.38 8.39
CA ASN A 427 -5.54 4.22 9.51
C ASN A 427 -6.07 3.74 10.88
N VAL A 428 -6.21 2.42 11.04
CA VAL A 428 -6.74 1.69 12.17
C VAL A 428 -5.74 0.61 12.56
N SER A 429 -5.62 0.50 13.86
CA SER A 429 -4.66 -0.30 14.57
C SER A 429 -4.68 -1.81 14.23
N TYR A 430 -3.54 -2.48 14.33
CA TYR A 430 -3.24 -3.91 14.44
C TYR A 430 -4.03 -4.64 15.58
N CYS A 431 -5.21 -4.15 15.95
CA CYS A 431 -6.02 -4.58 17.10
C CYS A 431 -6.86 -5.82 16.82
N ASP A 432 -7.41 -6.41 17.90
CA ASP A 432 -8.65 -7.19 17.80
C ASP A 432 -9.83 -6.26 17.45
N ALA A 433 -11.04 -6.79 17.39
CA ALA A 433 -12.23 -6.00 17.06
C ALA A 433 -13.27 -5.94 18.18
N ASN A 434 -13.10 -6.76 19.23
CA ASN A 434 -13.67 -6.41 20.55
C ASN A 434 -13.00 -5.15 21.14
N ASP A 435 -11.92 -4.71 20.49
CA ASP A 435 -11.03 -3.65 20.89
C ASP A 435 -11.51 -2.23 20.50
N ARG A 436 -12.82 -2.00 20.48
CA ARG A 436 -13.41 -0.65 20.34
C ARG A 436 -13.91 -0.08 21.66
N SER A 437 -13.62 -0.76 22.78
CA SER A 437 -14.00 -0.30 24.11
C SER A 437 -12.85 0.50 24.73
N ASP A 438 -13.17 1.71 25.22
CA ASP A 438 -12.26 2.73 25.80
C ASP A 438 -10.84 2.76 25.18
N PRO A 439 -10.50 3.77 24.34
CA PRO A 439 -9.19 3.91 23.69
C PRO A 439 -8.00 4.04 24.66
N ASN A 440 -8.25 4.08 25.97
CA ASN A 440 -7.22 4.10 27.02
C ASN A 440 -7.07 2.76 27.76
N SER A 441 -7.87 1.74 27.44
CA SER A 441 -7.80 0.40 28.04
C SER A 441 -6.75 -0.48 27.34
N LEU A 442 -5.94 -1.19 28.13
CA LEU A 442 -4.93 -2.16 27.63
C LEU A 442 -5.52 -3.49 27.16
N GLY A 443 -6.73 -3.84 27.62
CA GLY A 443 -7.37 -5.11 27.30
C GLY A 443 -8.25 -5.05 26.04
N SER A 444 -8.40 -3.85 25.49
CA SER A 444 -9.43 -3.52 24.50
C SER A 444 -8.86 -2.71 23.33
N ASN A 445 -7.55 -2.64 23.09
CA ASN A 445 -7.00 -1.85 21.97
C ASN A 445 -5.72 -2.44 21.37
N GLY A 446 -5.54 -3.76 21.47
CA GLY A 446 -4.57 -4.49 20.66
C GLY A 446 -3.65 -5.45 21.41
N ARG A 447 -3.49 -6.63 20.81
CA ARG A 447 -2.59 -7.70 21.25
C ARG A 447 -1.69 -8.08 20.09
N ILE A 448 -0.38 -7.89 20.26
CA ILE A 448 0.62 -8.28 19.28
C ILE A 448 1.33 -9.54 19.77
N LEU A 449 1.27 -10.60 18.99
CA LEU A 449 1.92 -11.87 19.29
C LEU A 449 3.40 -11.76 18.98
N LEU A 450 4.26 -11.92 19.98
CA LEU A 450 5.70 -11.98 19.78
C LEU A 450 6.17 -13.43 19.93
N GLN A 451 6.87 -13.93 18.91
CA GLN A 451 7.39 -15.29 18.85
C GLN A 451 8.85 -15.32 18.40
N MET A 452 9.59 -16.26 18.97
CA MET A 452 10.97 -16.55 18.63
C MET A 452 11.25 -18.01 18.96
N ALA A 453 11.75 -18.77 18.00
CA ALA A 453 12.20 -20.14 18.26
C ALA A 453 13.48 -20.15 19.13
N PRO A 454 13.70 -21.21 19.95
CA PRO A 454 14.96 -21.43 20.65
C PRO A 454 16.12 -21.41 19.66
N SER A 455 17.18 -20.69 20.02
CA SER A 455 18.41 -20.69 19.23
C SER A 455 19.62 -20.62 20.16
N SER A 456 20.57 -21.53 19.94
CA SER A 456 21.83 -21.57 20.68
C SER A 456 22.84 -20.51 20.21
N SER A 457 22.61 -19.90 19.05
CA SER A 457 23.51 -18.90 18.45
C SER A 457 23.12 -17.46 18.73
N CYS A 458 21.95 -17.20 19.34
CA CYS A 458 21.41 -15.85 19.48
C CYS A 458 20.95 -15.51 20.89
N LYS A 459 21.23 -14.27 21.29
CA LYS A 459 20.85 -13.72 22.60
C LYS A 459 19.73 -12.71 22.42
N PHE A 460 18.78 -12.71 23.35
CA PHE A 460 17.71 -11.73 23.41
C PHE A 460 17.61 -11.20 24.84
N ASP A 461 17.93 -9.92 25.03
CA ASP A 461 17.80 -9.28 26.34
C ASP A 461 16.35 -8.84 26.57
N LEU A 462 15.53 -9.78 27.06
CA LEU A 462 14.12 -9.54 27.31
C LEU A 462 13.89 -8.43 28.36
N ALA A 463 14.76 -8.32 29.36
CA ALA A 463 14.60 -7.34 30.43
C ALA A 463 14.85 -5.92 29.93
N ALA A 464 15.94 -5.73 29.18
CA ALA A 464 16.28 -4.45 28.57
C ALA A 464 15.24 -4.04 27.51
N PHE A 465 14.83 -4.98 26.64
CA PHE A 465 13.78 -4.76 25.65
C PHE A 465 12.47 -4.27 26.29
N ARG A 466 11.97 -4.99 27.32
CA ARG A 466 10.73 -4.60 28.01
C ARG A 466 10.82 -3.20 28.61
N LYS A 467 11.96 -2.87 29.23
CA LYS A 467 12.17 -1.57 29.86
C LYS A 467 12.18 -0.43 28.84
N GLU A 468 12.97 -0.56 27.76
CA GLU A 468 13.05 0.48 26.74
C GLU A 468 11.72 0.68 26.02
N LEU A 469 11.05 -0.41 25.62
CA LEU A 469 9.79 -0.32 24.91
C LEU A 469 8.71 0.36 25.76
N TYR A 470 8.63 0.01 27.05
CA TYR A 470 7.70 0.65 27.98
C TYR A 470 7.95 2.16 28.10
N GLU A 471 9.20 2.58 28.32
CA GLU A 471 9.53 4.01 28.48
C GLU A 471 9.26 4.80 27.20
N ARG A 472 9.65 4.28 26.02
CA ARG A 472 9.38 4.95 24.74
C ARG A 472 7.90 5.15 24.50
N LEU A 473 7.10 4.08 24.59
CA LEU A 473 5.66 4.17 24.34
C LEU A 473 4.96 5.08 25.36
N LYS A 474 5.38 5.04 26.63
CA LYS A 474 4.87 5.93 27.68
C LYS A 474 5.16 7.39 27.39
N THR A 475 6.39 7.75 27.00
CA THR A 475 6.74 9.15 26.64
C THR A 475 5.93 9.67 25.46
N SER A 476 5.45 8.78 24.62
CA SER A 476 4.64 9.05 23.42
C SER A 476 3.14 9.09 23.67
N GLY A 477 2.71 8.93 24.93
CA GLY A 477 1.29 8.92 25.32
C GLY A 477 0.58 7.60 25.06
N CYS A 478 1.30 6.52 24.76
CA CYS A 478 0.74 5.16 24.69
C CYS A 478 0.93 4.45 26.04
N HIS A 479 0.05 3.52 26.36
CA HIS A 479 0.20 2.57 27.46
C HIS A 479 0.53 1.19 26.88
N CYS A 480 1.50 0.52 27.49
CA CYS A 480 2.00 -0.78 27.03
C CYS A 480 2.26 -1.70 28.22
N GLU A 481 1.84 -2.95 28.11
CA GLU A 481 2.12 -4.00 29.09
C GLU A 481 2.61 -5.27 28.40
N ILE A 482 3.54 -5.96 29.04
CA ILE A 482 4.12 -7.21 28.51
C ILE A 482 4.17 -8.28 29.62
N PRO A 483 2.99 -8.75 30.09
CA PRO A 483 2.88 -9.62 31.24
C PRO A 483 3.34 -11.07 30.95
N GLU A 484 3.28 -11.52 29.68
CA GLU A 484 3.30 -12.95 29.32
C GLU A 484 4.45 -13.36 28.39
N LEU A 485 5.59 -12.65 28.34
CA LEU A 485 6.74 -13.12 27.57
C LEU A 485 7.61 -14.09 28.39
N ASP A 486 7.50 -15.39 28.11
CA ASP A 486 8.40 -16.40 28.70
C ASP A 486 9.62 -16.59 27.80
N ASN A 487 10.82 -16.68 28.40
CA ASN A 487 12.07 -16.99 27.71
C ASN A 487 12.84 -18.19 28.31
N ARG A 488 12.23 -18.95 29.22
CA ARG A 488 12.92 -19.96 30.05
C ARG A 488 13.50 -21.14 29.27
N ASP A 489 12.95 -21.47 28.10
CA ASP A 489 13.44 -22.55 27.23
C ASP A 489 14.26 -22.04 26.02
N GLY A 490 14.61 -20.75 26.03
CA GLY A 490 15.28 -20.07 24.91
C GLY A 490 14.34 -19.69 23.77
N SER A 491 13.08 -20.15 23.76
CA SER A 491 12.03 -19.59 22.92
C SER A 491 11.51 -18.30 23.54
N LEU A 492 11.02 -17.36 22.75
CA LEU A 492 10.22 -16.25 23.24
C LEU A 492 8.81 -16.45 22.74
N ARG A 493 7.82 -16.49 23.63
CA ARG A 493 6.41 -16.51 23.22
C ARG A 493 5.58 -15.73 24.21
N GLY A 494 4.75 -14.82 23.70
CA GLY A 494 3.89 -14.01 24.54
C GLY A 494 3.21 -12.88 23.78
N TRP A 495 2.49 -12.07 24.52
CA TRP A 495 1.72 -10.94 23.97
C TRP A 495 2.28 -9.62 24.47
N ILE A 496 2.38 -8.66 23.55
CA ILE A 496 2.52 -7.24 23.85
C ILE A 496 1.11 -6.65 23.80
N TYR A 497 0.70 -6.02 24.90
CA TYR A 497 -0.58 -5.33 25.04
C TYR A 497 -0.35 -3.85 24.92
N THR A 498 -1.16 -3.18 24.11
CA THR A 498 -1.05 -1.73 23.88
C THR A 498 -2.43 -1.10 23.91
N ASN A 499 -2.55 0.10 24.48
CA ASN A 499 -3.81 0.86 24.39
C ASN A 499 -4.05 1.47 23.00
N ARG A 500 -3.04 1.46 22.13
CA ARG A 500 -3.12 1.86 20.71
C ARG A 500 -2.23 0.94 19.90
N CYS A 501 -2.72 0.45 18.77
CA CYS A 501 -1.99 -0.55 17.98
C CYS A 501 -1.73 -0.04 16.56
N THR A 502 -1.25 1.19 16.34
CA THR A 502 -1.11 1.74 14.98
C THR A 502 0.16 1.31 14.26
N PRO A 503 0.27 1.53 12.93
CA PRO A 503 1.53 1.37 12.19
C PRO A 503 2.72 2.09 12.83
N GLN A 504 2.46 3.21 13.50
CA GLN A 504 3.47 3.95 14.26
C GLN A 504 3.97 3.15 15.47
N VAL A 505 3.06 2.58 16.28
CA VAL A 505 3.41 1.72 17.44
C VAL A 505 4.16 0.47 16.97
N VAL A 506 3.74 -0.13 15.86
CA VAL A 506 4.44 -1.25 15.23
C VAL A 506 5.86 -0.88 14.81
N THR A 507 6.03 0.29 14.21
CA THR A 507 7.35 0.81 13.82
C THR A 507 8.24 1.02 15.05
N CYS A 508 7.67 1.50 16.16
CA CYS A 508 8.39 1.65 17.42
C CYS A 508 8.83 0.32 18.01
N ILE A 509 7.93 -0.68 18.05
CA ILE A 509 8.29 -2.02 18.53
C ILE A 509 9.40 -2.61 17.65
N ARG A 510 9.33 -2.42 16.32
CA ARG A 510 10.35 -2.88 15.37
C ARG A 510 11.72 -2.22 15.62
N ASP A 511 11.72 -0.91 15.85
CA ASP A 511 12.94 -0.13 16.15
C ASP A 511 13.60 -0.64 17.44
N VAL A 512 12.85 -0.74 18.52
CA VAL A 512 13.38 -1.22 19.81
C VAL A 512 13.86 -2.66 19.71
N LEU A 513 13.13 -3.55 19.02
CA LEU A 513 13.56 -4.94 18.81
C LEU A 513 14.92 -5.02 18.11
N SER A 514 15.21 -4.12 17.18
CA SER A 514 16.48 -4.12 16.43
C SER A 514 17.71 -3.89 17.32
N HIS A 515 17.55 -3.26 18.49
CA HIS A 515 18.63 -3.04 19.45
C HIS A 515 18.98 -4.29 20.27
N TYR A 516 18.03 -5.22 20.42
CA TYR A 516 18.13 -6.36 21.35
C TYR A 516 18.16 -7.72 20.66
N THR A 517 18.26 -7.75 19.34
CA THR A 517 18.45 -8.97 18.54
C THR A 517 19.76 -8.87 17.75
N ASP A 518 20.77 -9.65 18.12
CA ASP A 518 22.12 -9.59 17.54
C ASP A 518 22.29 -10.44 16.26
N CYS A 519 21.56 -11.55 16.12
CA CYS A 519 21.66 -12.45 14.96
C CYS A 519 20.32 -12.94 14.40
N LYS A 520 19.24 -12.21 14.69
CA LYS A 520 17.90 -12.54 14.20
C LYS A 520 17.33 -11.47 13.28
N GLU A 521 16.58 -11.89 12.28
CA GLU A 521 15.70 -11.08 11.44
C GLU A 521 14.31 -11.00 12.08
N VAL A 522 13.74 -9.80 12.09
CA VAL A 522 12.42 -9.53 12.65
C VAL A 522 11.42 -9.49 11.50
N TYR A 523 10.51 -10.46 11.47
CA TYR A 523 9.44 -10.55 10.49
C TYR A 523 8.14 -10.09 11.12
N TRP A 524 7.50 -9.11 10.49
CA TRP A 524 6.14 -8.69 10.84
C TRP A 524 5.16 -9.42 9.93
N ILE A 525 4.12 -9.99 10.52
CA ILE A 525 3.10 -10.78 9.82
C ILE A 525 1.75 -10.45 10.46
N GLY A 526 1.04 -9.46 9.91
CA GLY A 526 -0.16 -8.92 10.54
C GLY A 526 0.10 -8.54 12.00
N ARG A 527 -0.62 -9.16 12.95
CA ARG A 527 -0.48 -8.93 14.40
C ARG A 527 0.62 -9.74 15.08
N GLN A 528 1.47 -10.42 14.32
CA GLN A 528 2.55 -11.24 14.84
C GLN A 528 3.91 -10.69 14.45
N ILE A 529 4.83 -10.76 15.41
CA ILE A 529 6.25 -10.56 15.23
C ILE A 529 6.90 -11.93 15.39
N ASP A 530 7.58 -12.38 14.34
CA ASP A 530 8.36 -13.60 14.34
C ASP A 530 9.85 -13.26 14.21
N ILE A 531 10.62 -13.61 15.23
CA ILE A 531 12.05 -13.36 15.31
C ILE A 531 12.78 -14.66 14.94
N ARG A 532 13.47 -14.66 13.80
CA ARG A 532 14.13 -15.84 13.22
C ARG A 532 15.63 -15.62 13.06
N THR A 533 16.44 -16.66 13.12
CA THR A 533 17.89 -16.55 12.82
C THR A 533 18.13 -16.06 11.39
N LYS A 534 19.07 -15.13 11.20
CA LYS A 534 19.56 -14.72 9.86
C LYS A 534 19.99 -15.96 9.08
N ARG A 535 19.51 -16.11 7.84
CA ARG A 535 19.86 -17.25 6.97
C ARG A 535 21.26 -17.11 6.38
#